data_AF-A0A968NRG5-F1
#
_entry.id   AF-A0A968NRG5-F1
#
_cell.length_a   1.000
_cell.length_b   1.000
_cell.length_c   1.000
_cell.angle_alpha   90.00
_cell.angle_beta   90.00
_cell.angle_gamma   90.00
#
_symmetry.space_group_name_H-M   'P 1'
#
loop_
_entity.id
_entity.type
_entity.pdbx_description
1 polymer ?
#
loop_
_entity_poly.entity_id
_entity_poly.type
_entity_poly.pdbx_seq_one_letter_code
_entity_poly.pdbx_strand_id
1 'polypeptide(L)'
;MTPETWHLLRRSLIQPAIELHEGECSPAVIELQHLLQLHDFTYVIVNGYFGAMTKAAVMHFQSQHRLQANGIVTAETWTALRHLPLP
;
A
#
# COMPACT_ATOMS: atom_id res chain seq x y z
N MET A 1 -7.78 27.48 -18.43
CA MET A 1 -7.58 26.39 -17.45
C MET A 1 -7.44 25.10 -18.25
N THR A 2 -6.30 24.42 -18.19
CA THR A 2 -6.00 23.25 -19.04
C THR A 2 -6.54 21.95 -18.41
N PRO A 3 -6.72 20.86 -19.19
CA PRO A 3 -7.06 19.55 -18.63
C PRO A 3 -6.09 19.08 -17.54
N GLU A 4 -4.82 19.49 -17.64
CA GLU A 4 -3.77 19.21 -16.66
C GLU A 4 -4.01 19.95 -15.33
N THR A 5 -4.60 21.14 -15.37
CA THR A 5 -4.94 21.90 -14.15
C THR A 5 -6.07 21.23 -13.36
N TRP A 6 -6.98 20.51 -14.04
CA TRP A 6 -8.06 19.76 -13.38
C TRP A 6 -7.55 18.55 -12.58
N HIS A 7 -6.52 17.86 -13.08
CA HIS A 7 -5.92 16.72 -12.38
C HIS A 7 -5.23 17.09 -11.06
N LEU A 8 -4.70 18.31 -10.95
CA LEU A 8 -4.06 18.82 -9.74
C LEU A 8 -5.08 19.30 -8.70
N LEU A 9 -6.19 19.87 -9.15
CA LEU A 9 -7.24 20.35 -8.25
C LEU A 9 -8.09 19.20 -7.68
N ARG A 10 -8.39 18.15 -8.47
CA ARG A 10 -9.05 16.94 -7.92
C ARG A 10 -8.21 16.25 -6.85
N ARG A 11 -6.88 16.39 -6.92
CA ARG A 11 -5.93 15.77 -6.00
C ARG A 11 -5.83 16.55 -4.67
N SER A 12 -6.30 17.79 -4.62
CA SER A 12 -5.96 18.75 -3.56
C SER A 12 -7.13 19.25 -2.70
N LEU A 13 -8.32 18.65 -2.77
CA LEU A 13 -9.41 18.99 -1.86
C LEU A 13 -10.03 17.70 -1.30
N ILE A 14 -9.62 17.35 -0.07
CA ILE A 14 -10.09 16.22 0.76
C ILE A 14 -9.45 14.85 0.42
N GLN A 15 -8.25 14.58 0.94
CA GLN A 15 -7.77 13.20 1.11
C GLN A 15 -7.10 13.02 2.48
N PRO A 16 -7.72 12.33 3.45
CA PRO A 16 -6.99 11.74 4.55
C PRO A 16 -6.63 10.29 4.19
N ALA A 17 -5.46 10.06 3.58
CA ALA A 17 -4.62 8.83 3.68
C ALA A 17 -3.59 8.78 2.54
N ILE A 18 -2.32 8.56 2.85
CA ILE A 18 -1.27 8.26 1.89
C ILE A 18 -1.56 6.88 1.30
N GLU A 19 -2.02 6.83 0.06
CA GLU A 19 -2.05 5.58 -0.71
C GLU A 19 -0.63 5.25 -1.17
N LEU A 20 -0.21 4.00 -1.01
CA LEU A 20 1.04 3.53 -1.61
C LEU A 20 0.76 2.75 -2.88
N HIS A 21 1.56 3.06 -3.90
CA HIS A 21 1.48 2.46 -5.23
C HIS A 21 2.83 1.86 -5.64
N GLU A 22 2.78 0.90 -6.57
CA GLU A 22 3.99 0.38 -7.19
C GLU A 22 4.82 1.50 -7.83
N GLY A 23 6.14 1.42 -7.66
CA GLY A 23 7.09 2.43 -8.13
C GLY A 23 7.41 3.51 -7.10
N GLU A 24 6.71 3.57 -5.97
CA GLU A 24 6.99 4.54 -4.91
C GLU A 24 8.23 4.16 -4.09
N CYS A 25 9.01 5.17 -3.71
CA CYS A 25 10.06 5.07 -2.68
C CYS A 25 9.71 5.97 -1.50
N SER A 26 9.42 5.42 -0.32
CA SER A 26 9.14 6.24 0.87
C SER A 26 9.35 5.48 2.19
N PRO A 27 9.50 6.17 3.33
CA PRO A 27 9.53 5.52 4.64
C PRO A 27 8.25 4.74 4.96
N ALA A 28 7.11 5.14 4.40
CA ALA A 28 5.86 4.40 4.55
C ALA A 28 5.94 3.03 3.86
N VAL A 29 6.64 2.91 2.73
CA VAL A 29 6.88 1.61 2.10
C VAL A 29 7.75 0.70 2.98
N ILE A 30 8.70 1.26 3.75
CA ILE A 30 9.48 0.48 4.73
C ILE A 30 8.54 -0.10 5.81
N GLU A 31 7.63 0.71 6.34
CA GLU A 31 6.62 0.25 7.31
C GLU A 31 5.74 -0.86 6.71
N LEU A 32 5.25 -0.66 5.49
CA LEU A 32 4.47 -1.65 4.75
C LEU A 32 5.23 -2.98 4.63
N GLN A 33 6.50 -2.92 4.21
CA GLN A 33 7.32 -4.11 3.99
C GLN A 33 7.56 -4.88 5.29
N HIS A 34 7.80 -4.21 6.41
CA HIS A 34 7.88 -4.87 7.72
C HIS A 34 6.56 -5.52 8.13
N LEU A 35 5.43 -4.82 7.97
CA LEU A 35 4.12 -5.39 8.30
C LEU A 35 3.81 -6.63 7.45
N LEU A 36 4.12 -6.60 6.16
CA LEU A 36 3.98 -7.77 5.30
C LEU A 36 4.86 -8.94 5.77
N GLN A 37 6.11 -8.70 6.18
CA GLN A 37 6.96 -9.75 6.74
C GLN A 37 6.38 -10.36 8.03
N LEU A 38 5.71 -9.56 8.87
CA LEU A 38 5.02 -10.05 10.07
C LEU A 38 3.79 -10.91 9.73
N HIS A 39 3.18 -10.70 8.57
CA HIS A 39 2.10 -11.53 8.01
C HIS A 39 2.64 -12.66 7.12
N ASP A 40 3.79 -13.24 7.47
CA ASP A 40 4.47 -14.36 6.78
C ASP A 40 4.98 -14.10 5.35
N PHE A 41 4.89 -12.88 4.82
CA PHE A 41 5.49 -12.52 3.53
C PHE A 41 7.00 -12.22 3.66
N THR A 42 7.75 -13.15 4.24
CA THR A 42 9.19 -13.01 4.56
C THR A 42 10.08 -12.80 3.33
N TYR A 43 9.58 -13.10 2.13
CA TYR A 43 10.26 -12.85 0.86
C TYR A 43 10.26 -11.38 0.42
N VAL A 44 9.49 -10.51 1.07
CA VAL A 44 9.47 -9.07 0.79
C VAL A 44 10.77 -8.44 1.29
N ILE A 45 11.46 -7.69 0.44
CA ILE A 45 12.70 -6.99 0.79
C ILE A 45 12.34 -5.64 1.41
N VAL A 46 12.87 -5.34 2.60
CA VAL A 46 12.68 -4.05 3.28
C VAL A 46 13.73 -3.05 2.79
N ASN A 47 13.42 -2.33 1.72
CA ASN A 47 14.30 -1.32 1.12
C ASN A 47 13.60 0.02 0.89
N GLY A 48 12.32 0.14 1.24
CA GLY A 48 11.51 1.33 1.02
C GLY A 48 11.07 1.55 -0.42
N TYR A 49 11.34 0.62 -1.34
CA TYR A 49 10.86 0.65 -2.72
C TYR A 49 9.70 -0.33 -2.93
N PHE A 50 8.57 0.19 -3.39
CA PHE A 50 7.37 -0.60 -3.67
C PHE A 50 7.52 -1.25 -5.05
N GLY A 51 8.29 -2.33 -5.10
CA GLY A 51 8.48 -3.14 -6.31
C GLY A 51 7.43 -4.24 -6.47
N ALA A 52 7.59 -5.02 -7.55
CA ALA A 52 6.68 -6.11 -7.91
C ALA A 52 6.47 -7.15 -6.78
N MET A 53 7.52 -7.45 -5.99
CA MET A 53 7.42 -8.38 -4.85
C MET A 53 6.53 -7.81 -3.74
N THR A 54 6.67 -6.52 -3.42
CA THR A 54 5.81 -5.84 -2.45
C THR A 54 4.38 -5.81 -2.94
N LYS A 55 4.14 -5.51 -4.22
CA LYS A 55 2.80 -5.53 -4.83
C LYS A 55 2.12 -6.90 -4.74
N ALA A 56 2.86 -7.96 -5.09
CA ALA A 56 2.35 -9.32 -5.02
C ALA A 56 1.94 -9.70 -3.60
N ALA A 57 2.76 -9.35 -2.60
CA ALA A 57 2.45 -9.55 -1.19
C ALA A 57 1.22 -8.75 -0.73
N VAL A 58 1.10 -7.49 -1.13
CA VAL A 58 -0.10 -6.66 -0.85
C VAL A 58 -1.36 -7.30 -1.44
N MET A 59 -1.33 -7.72 -2.72
CA MET A 59 -2.48 -8.38 -3.35
C MET A 59 -2.84 -9.69 -2.65
N HIS A 60 -1.85 -10.48 -2.23
CA HIS A 60 -2.08 -11.73 -1.50
C HIS A 60 -2.74 -11.46 -0.14
N PHE A 61 -2.18 -10.54 0.65
CA PHE A 61 -2.74 -10.11 1.93
C PHE A 61 -4.19 -9.61 1.77
N GLN A 62 -4.42 -8.73 0.79
CA GLN A 62 -5.76 -8.22 0.47
C GLN A 62 -6.73 -9.36 0.15
N SER A 63 -6.32 -10.32 -0.69
CA SER A 63 -7.15 -11.47 -1.03
C SER A 63 -7.47 -12.35 0.18
N GLN A 64 -6.50 -12.60 1.06
CA GLN A 64 -6.70 -13.41 2.26
C GLN A 64 -7.71 -12.78 3.23
N HIS A 65 -7.72 -11.45 3.30
CA HIS A 65 -8.59 -10.69 4.21
C HIS A 65 -9.83 -10.09 3.53
N ARG A 66 -10.17 -10.58 2.33
CA ARG A 66 -11.38 -10.18 1.58
C ARG A 66 -11.44 -8.67 1.26
N LEU A 67 -10.28 -8.03 1.14
CA LEU A 67 -10.14 -6.68 0.61
C LEU A 67 -10.06 -6.73 -0.92
N GLN A 68 -10.21 -5.58 -1.57
CA GLN A 68 -9.97 -5.50 -3.01
C GLN A 68 -8.48 -5.73 -3.32
N ALA A 69 -8.15 -6.89 -3.92
CA ALA A 69 -6.78 -7.30 -4.25
C ALA A 69 -6.23 -6.57 -5.49
N ASN A 70 -6.09 -5.25 -5.41
CA ASN A 70 -5.60 -4.38 -6.49
C ASN A 70 -4.11 -4.00 -6.32
N GLY A 71 -3.48 -4.36 -5.21
CA GLY A 71 -2.08 -4.05 -4.95
C GLY A 71 -1.83 -2.60 -4.55
N ILE A 72 -2.88 -1.81 -4.29
CA ILE A 72 -2.82 -0.44 -3.81
C ILE A 72 -3.06 -0.44 -2.30
N VAL A 73 -2.17 0.16 -1.53
CA VAL A 73 -2.31 0.20 -0.07
C VAL A 73 -3.10 1.45 0.31
N THR A 74 -4.40 1.27 0.52
CA THR A 74 -5.31 2.31 1.03
C THR A 74 -5.37 2.31 2.55
N ALA A 75 -6.11 3.25 3.14
CA ALA A 75 -6.39 3.28 4.58
C ALA A 75 -6.94 1.95 5.12
N GLU A 76 -7.80 1.28 4.35
CA GLU A 76 -8.37 -0.03 4.71
C GLU A 76 -7.29 -1.11 4.80
N THR A 77 -6.37 -1.14 3.83
CA THR A 77 -5.24 -2.09 3.83
C THR A 77 -4.31 -1.82 5.01
N TRP A 78 -4.04 -0.55 5.33
CA TRP A 78 -3.25 -0.16 6.49
C TRP A 78 -3.89 -0.59 7.82
N THR A 79 -5.18 -0.34 7.99
CA THR A 79 -5.93 -0.77 9.17
C THR A 79 -5.87 -2.29 9.32
N ALA A 80 -6.08 -3.03 8.23
CA ALA A 80 -5.99 -4.48 8.25
C ALA A 80 -4.59 -4.97 8.66
N LEU A 81 -3.52 -4.46 8.04
CA LEU A 81 -2.14 -4.86 8.36
C LEU A 81 -1.77 -4.66 9.83
N ARG A 82 -2.25 -3.57 10.45
CA ARG A 82 -1.90 -3.22 11.84
C ARG A 82 -2.76 -3.90 12.91
N HIS A 83 -3.98 -4.30 12.58
CA HIS A 83 -4.96 -4.75 13.58
C HIS A 83 -5.41 -6.19 13.41
N LEU A 84 -5.18 -6.82 12.26
CA LEU A 84 -5.49 -8.24 12.10
C LEU A 84 -4.46 -9.08 12.85
N PRO A 85 -4.89 -10.21 13.45
CA PRO A 85 -3.99 -11.13 14.13
C PRO A 85 -2.87 -11.59 13.19
N LEU A 86 -1.66 -11.66 13.73
CA LEU A 86 -0.53 -12.27 13.05
C LEU A 86 -0.75 -13.81 12.99
N PRO A 87 -0.26 -14.47 11.93
CA PRO A 87 -0.38 -15.92 11.77
C PRO A 87 0.30 -16.74 12.87
#